data_AF-A0A9X3B0R1-F1
#
_entry.id   AF-A0A9X3B0R1-F1
#
_cell.length_a   1.000
_cell.length_b   1.000
_cell.length_c   1.000
_cell.angle_alpha   90.00
_cell.angle_beta   90.00
_cell.angle_gamma   90.00
#
_symmetry.space_group_name_H-M   'P 1'
#
loop_
_entity.id
_entity.type
_entity.pdbx_description
1 polymer ?
#
loop_
_entity_poly.entity_id
_entity_poly.type
_entity_poly.pdbx_seq_one_letter_code
_entity_poly.pdbx_strand_id
1 'polypeptide(L)'
;KPRTFYDLVVQVAIVRPGPIQGDMVHPYLRRRAGLEPVEYPKPELEKVLGKTLGVPLFQEQAMRVAIECAGFTPGEADMLRKSMATFKHTGGVSAFRDKLVQGMIARGYDRAFAENTFSQLEGFGSYGFPESHAASFALIAYASAWLKCWHPDVFCAALLNSQPMGFYAPAQIVRDAIEHGVEVRPVCINASRWDCTLEPTGDESRFAVRLG
;
A
#
# COMPACT_ATOMS: atom_id res chain seq x y z
N LYS A 1 4.82 -11.25 -0.58
CA LYS A 1 3.81 -12.12 0.07
C LYS A 1 3.37 -11.45 1.38
N PRO A 2 2.23 -10.72 1.38
CA PRO A 2 1.72 -10.09 2.60
C PRO A 2 1.29 -11.16 3.61
N ARG A 3 1.51 -10.92 4.89
CA ARG A 3 1.18 -11.81 6.02
C ARG A 3 0.29 -11.14 7.06
N THR A 4 0.31 -9.81 7.14
CA THR A 4 -0.50 -9.02 8.07
C THR A 4 -1.31 -7.98 7.32
N PHE A 5 -2.34 -7.42 7.98
CA PHE A 5 -3.09 -6.29 7.42
C PHE A 5 -2.16 -5.12 7.06
N TYR A 6 -1.16 -4.85 7.90
CA TYR A 6 -0.21 -3.75 7.64
C TYR A 6 0.62 -3.96 6.38
N ASP A 7 0.89 -5.22 5.98
CA ASP A 7 1.54 -5.48 4.69
C ASP A 7 0.68 -5.03 3.49
N LEU A 8 -0.66 -5.05 3.62
CA LEU A 8 -1.56 -4.53 2.59
C LEU A 8 -1.49 -3.00 2.54
N VAL A 9 -1.44 -2.34 3.70
CA VAL A 9 -1.26 -0.88 3.81
C VAL A 9 0.03 -0.47 3.09
N VAL A 10 1.13 -1.19 3.33
CA VAL A 10 2.41 -0.97 2.64
C VAL A 10 2.29 -1.22 1.13
N GLN A 11 1.61 -2.28 0.69
CA GLN A 11 1.46 -2.57 -0.74
C GLN A 11 0.75 -1.45 -1.52
N VAL A 12 -0.28 -0.85 -0.92
CA VAL A 12 -0.99 0.28 -1.52
C VAL A 12 -0.04 1.47 -1.76
N ALA A 13 0.95 1.68 -0.89
CA ALA A 13 1.91 2.78 -1.00
C ALA A 13 3.13 2.47 -1.89
N ILE A 14 3.66 1.25 -1.84
CA ILE A 14 4.98 0.92 -2.39
C ILE A 14 4.99 0.64 -3.90
N VAL A 15 3.89 0.13 -4.48
CA VAL A 15 3.83 -0.25 -5.90
C VAL A 15 3.46 0.95 -6.76
N ARG A 16 4.40 1.91 -6.90
CA ARG A 16 4.20 3.16 -7.66
C ARG A 16 5.47 3.59 -8.38
N PRO A 17 5.40 4.41 -9.44
CA PRO A 17 6.58 4.87 -10.17
C PRO A 17 7.63 5.54 -9.28
N GLY A 18 7.22 6.32 -8.27
CA GLY A 18 8.14 7.06 -7.41
C GLY A 18 8.98 6.18 -6.46
N PRO A 19 8.40 5.31 -5.63
CA PRO A 19 9.18 4.40 -4.76
C PRO A 19 10.05 3.43 -5.55
N ILE A 20 9.66 3.07 -6.78
CA ILE A 20 10.49 2.28 -7.71
C ILE A 20 11.72 3.08 -8.14
N GLN A 21 11.55 4.36 -8.51
CA GLN A 21 12.65 5.25 -8.88
C GLN A 21 13.56 5.61 -7.69
N GLY A 22 13.01 5.66 -6.48
CA GLY A 22 13.77 5.92 -5.25
C GLY A 22 14.49 4.70 -4.66
N ASP A 23 14.56 3.58 -5.38
CA ASP A 23 15.13 2.29 -4.92
C ASP A 23 14.64 1.83 -3.54
N MET A 24 13.36 2.10 -3.22
CA MET A 24 12.79 1.81 -1.90
C MET A 24 12.09 0.45 -1.85
N VAL A 25 11.59 0.00 -3.01
CA VAL A 25 10.82 -1.26 -3.14
C VAL A 25 11.69 -2.46 -2.81
N HIS A 26 12.89 -2.54 -3.40
CA HIS A 26 13.75 -3.70 -3.26
C HIS A 26 14.30 -3.87 -1.83
N PRO A 27 14.80 -2.83 -1.14
CA PRO A 27 15.18 -2.94 0.27
C PRO A 27 14.05 -3.45 1.16
N TYR A 28 12.84 -2.90 1.03
CA TYR A 28 11.69 -3.36 1.81
C TYR A 28 11.40 -4.84 1.56
N LEU A 29 11.35 -5.26 0.29
CA LEU A 29 11.06 -6.65 -0.07
C LEU A 29 12.14 -7.63 0.41
N ARG A 30 13.42 -7.29 0.29
CA ARG A 30 14.53 -8.14 0.78
C ARG A 30 14.48 -8.28 2.29
N ARG A 31 14.28 -7.18 3.02
CA ARG A 31 14.13 -7.19 4.48
C ARG A 31 12.91 -7.98 4.93
N ARG A 32 11.76 -7.80 4.26
CA ARG A 32 10.53 -8.55 4.56
C ARG A 32 10.68 -10.05 4.26
N ALA A 33 11.50 -10.41 3.28
CA ALA A 33 11.84 -11.78 2.94
C ALA A 33 12.94 -12.39 3.84
N GLY A 34 13.57 -11.61 4.73
CA GLY A 34 14.69 -12.05 5.55
C GLY A 34 16.01 -12.22 4.78
N LEU A 35 16.12 -11.63 3.59
CA LEU A 35 17.33 -11.67 2.74
C LEU A 35 18.33 -10.57 3.07
N GLU A 36 17.90 -9.55 3.82
CA GLU A 36 18.69 -8.42 4.26
C GLU A 36 18.30 -8.13 5.72
N PRO A 37 19.26 -8.01 6.66
CA PRO A 37 18.95 -7.63 8.04
C PRO A 37 18.41 -6.20 8.07
N VAL A 38 17.52 -5.92 9.03
CA VAL A 38 17.05 -4.56 9.29
C VAL A 38 17.95 -3.95 10.35
N GLU A 39 18.73 -2.95 9.96
CA GLU A 39 19.61 -2.22 10.87
C GLU A 39 19.07 -0.82 11.12
N TYR A 40 19.00 -0.46 12.40
CA TYR A 40 18.64 0.88 12.84
C TYR A 40 19.85 1.49 13.54
N PRO A 41 20.43 2.59 13.04
CA PRO A 41 21.54 3.25 13.71
C PRO A 41 21.20 3.70 15.13
N LYS A 42 19.91 4.02 15.36
CA LYS A 42 19.41 4.49 16.65
C LYS A 42 17.96 4.06 16.94
N PRO A 43 17.55 3.96 18.22
CA PRO A 43 16.18 3.60 18.62
C PRO A 43 15.12 4.59 18.13
N GLU A 44 15.43 5.88 17.98
CA GLU A 44 14.48 6.88 17.49
C GLU A 44 14.04 6.58 16.05
N LEU A 45 14.98 6.14 15.20
CA LEU A 45 14.66 5.76 13.84
C LEU A 45 13.77 4.51 13.79
N GLU A 46 14.05 3.53 14.64
CA GLU A 46 13.23 2.32 14.77
C GLU A 46 11.79 2.64 15.21
N LYS A 47 11.60 3.60 16.13
CA LYS A 47 10.26 4.05 16.54
C LYS A 47 9.44 4.67 15.40
N VAL A 48 10.09 5.18 14.37
CA VAL A 48 9.43 5.80 13.21
C VAL A 48 9.26 4.82 12.04
N LEU A 49 10.32 4.08 11.71
CA LEU A 49 10.41 3.23 10.52
C LEU A 49 10.35 1.73 10.83
N GLY A 50 10.14 1.34 12.08
CA GLY A 50 10.03 -0.05 12.54
C GLY A 50 9.02 -0.85 11.72
N LYS A 51 7.81 -0.28 11.58
CA LYS A 51 6.70 -0.92 10.84
C LYS A 51 6.97 -1.08 9.33
N THR A 52 7.88 -0.28 8.78
CA THR A 52 8.26 -0.30 7.36
C THR A 52 9.70 -0.78 7.15
N LEU A 53 10.26 -1.51 8.12
CA LEU A 53 11.57 -2.16 8.03
C LEU A 53 12.71 -1.18 7.65
N GLY A 54 12.68 0.03 8.22
CA GLY A 54 13.71 1.03 7.98
C GLY A 54 13.61 1.76 6.64
N VAL A 55 12.52 1.55 5.89
CA VAL A 55 12.25 2.25 4.63
C VAL A 55 11.16 3.30 4.88
N PRO A 56 11.40 4.60 4.66
CA PRO A 56 10.32 5.58 4.73
C PRO A 56 9.33 5.29 3.59
N LEU A 57 8.03 5.14 3.87
CA LEU A 57 7.01 4.89 2.84
C LEU A 57 5.81 5.86 2.92
N PHE A 58 5.55 6.42 4.11
CA PHE A 58 4.45 7.35 4.35
C PHE A 58 4.90 8.78 4.67
N GLN A 59 4.09 9.76 4.32
CA GLN A 59 4.41 11.19 4.53
C GLN A 59 4.60 11.50 6.02
N GLU A 60 3.78 10.88 6.85
CA GLU A 60 3.81 10.99 8.31
C GLU A 60 5.14 10.45 8.87
N GLN A 61 5.69 9.39 8.28
CA GLN A 61 7.01 8.88 8.67
C GLN A 61 8.13 9.85 8.29
N ALA A 62 8.10 10.40 7.09
CA ALA A 62 9.08 11.40 6.63
C ALA A 62 9.14 12.61 7.59
N MET A 63 7.97 13.13 7.99
CA MET A 63 7.88 14.21 8.97
C MET A 63 8.44 13.79 10.34
N ARG A 64 8.08 12.59 10.82
CA ARG A 64 8.58 12.09 12.10
C ARG A 64 10.09 11.85 12.10
N VAL A 65 10.69 11.42 10.99
CA VAL A 65 12.16 11.33 10.85
C VAL A 65 12.79 12.71 11.02
N ALA A 66 12.25 13.76 10.38
CA ALA A 66 12.78 15.11 10.54
C ALA A 66 12.70 15.61 12.00
N ILE A 67 11.61 15.32 12.72
CA ILE A 67 11.41 15.73 14.11
C ILE A 67 12.29 14.91 15.07
N GLU A 68 12.18 13.57 15.00
CA GLU A 68 12.80 12.65 15.96
C GLU A 68 14.29 12.42 15.67
N CYS A 69 14.71 12.44 14.40
CA CYS A 69 16.11 12.18 14.02
C CYS A 69 16.92 13.45 13.75
N ALA A 70 16.29 14.53 13.25
CA ALA A 70 16.99 15.78 12.91
C ALA A 70 16.65 16.99 13.80
N GLY A 71 15.63 16.88 14.66
CA GLY A 71 15.29 17.91 15.64
C GLY A 71 14.49 19.08 15.09
N PHE A 72 13.74 18.85 14.03
CA PHE A 72 12.79 19.83 13.52
C PHE A 72 11.65 20.03 14.53
N THR A 73 11.15 21.26 14.64
CA THR A 73 9.86 21.50 15.26
C THR A 73 8.73 20.97 14.37
N PRO A 74 7.53 20.68 14.89
CA PRO A 74 6.40 20.25 14.07
C PRO A 74 6.07 21.23 12.92
N GLY A 75 6.21 22.54 13.15
CA GLY A 75 6.02 23.55 12.12
C GLY A 75 7.06 23.48 11.01
N GLU A 76 8.33 23.26 11.36
CA GLU A 76 9.42 23.09 10.39
C GLU A 76 9.26 21.79 9.57
N ALA A 77 8.80 20.71 10.21
CA ALA A 77 8.52 19.46 9.52
C ALA A 77 7.35 19.58 8.52
N ASP A 78 6.31 20.35 8.84
CA ASP A 78 5.24 20.65 7.88
C ASP A 78 5.71 21.57 6.75
N MET A 79 6.59 22.54 7.04
CA MET A 79 7.23 23.35 6.00
C MET A 79 8.07 22.49 5.05
N LEU A 80 8.86 21.56 5.59
CA LEU A 80 9.59 20.57 4.80
C LEU A 80 8.62 19.77 3.91
N ARG A 81 7.54 19.23 4.46
CA ARG A 81 6.51 18.50 3.69
C ARG A 81 5.92 19.33 2.55
N LYS A 82 5.56 20.60 2.81
CA LYS A 82 5.03 21.52 1.80
C LYS A 82 6.05 21.80 0.70
N SER A 83 7.30 22.05 1.05
CA SER A 83 8.39 22.29 0.10
C SER A 83 8.70 21.07 -0.77
N MET A 84 8.54 19.85 -0.23
CA MET A 84 8.69 18.62 -1.01
C MET A 84 7.60 18.49 -2.09
N ALA A 85 6.37 18.93 -1.81
CA ALA A 85 5.27 18.88 -2.79
C ALA A 85 5.48 19.84 -3.99
N THR A 86 6.17 20.96 -3.80
CA THR A 86 6.47 21.97 -4.84
C THR A 86 7.85 21.79 -5.50
N PHE A 87 8.58 20.74 -5.11
CA PHE A 87 9.98 20.51 -5.42
C PHE A 87 10.31 20.53 -6.91
N LYS A 88 9.47 19.90 -7.74
CA LYS A 88 9.67 19.80 -9.20
C LYS A 88 9.72 21.16 -9.91
N HIS A 89 9.26 22.23 -9.25
CA HIS A 89 9.07 23.54 -9.87
C HIS A 89 9.90 24.68 -9.24
N THR A 90 10.42 24.54 -8.02
CA THR A 90 10.90 25.71 -7.25
C THR A 90 12.30 25.59 -6.63
N GLY A 91 12.96 24.43 -6.64
CA GLY A 91 14.36 24.29 -6.19
C GLY A 91 14.64 24.60 -4.69
N GLY A 92 13.60 24.83 -3.89
CA GLY A 92 13.70 25.36 -2.51
C GLY A 92 14.13 24.36 -1.42
N VAL A 93 14.69 23.22 -1.79
CA VAL A 93 14.96 22.10 -0.86
C VAL A 93 16.39 22.10 -0.30
N SER A 94 17.32 22.85 -0.90
CA SER A 94 18.70 22.94 -0.40
C SER A 94 18.77 23.49 1.05
N ALA A 95 17.91 24.45 1.40
CA ALA A 95 17.86 25.04 2.74
C ALA A 95 17.49 24.02 3.82
N PHE A 96 16.65 23.03 3.49
CA PHE A 96 16.28 21.96 4.43
C PHE A 96 17.30 20.82 4.45
N ARG A 97 18.09 20.64 3.38
CA ARG A 97 19.19 19.66 3.33
C ARG A 97 20.16 19.88 4.47
N ASP A 98 20.72 21.08 4.55
CA ASP A 98 21.75 21.38 5.53
C ASP A 98 21.20 21.26 6.95
N LYS A 99 19.99 21.75 7.18
CA LYS A 99 19.34 21.64 8.49
C LYS A 99 19.09 20.18 8.89
N LEU A 100 18.58 19.35 7.98
CA LEU A 100 18.29 17.94 8.26
C LEU A 100 19.58 17.15 8.51
N VAL A 101 20.56 17.30 7.62
CA VAL A 101 21.85 16.60 7.72
C VAL A 101 22.60 17.01 8.99
N GLN A 102 22.72 18.31 9.25
CA GLN A 102 23.42 18.78 10.45
C GLN A 102 22.65 18.44 11.74
N GLY A 103 21.32 18.47 11.70
CA GLY A 103 20.48 18.05 12.82
C GLY A 103 20.67 16.56 13.18
N MET A 104 20.74 15.70 12.16
CA MET A 104 21.03 14.27 12.35
C MET A 104 22.46 14.04 12.86
N ILE A 105 23.46 14.74 12.31
CA ILE A 105 24.85 14.64 12.76
C ILE A 105 24.99 15.10 14.21
N ALA A 106 24.38 16.22 14.59
CA ALA A 106 24.36 16.72 15.97
C ALA A 106 23.69 15.73 16.94
N ARG A 107 22.78 14.90 16.44
CA ARG A 107 22.15 13.80 17.17
C ARG A 107 22.91 12.49 17.06
N GLY A 108 24.10 12.48 16.46
CA GLY A 108 25.03 11.34 16.41
C GLY A 108 24.73 10.30 15.34
N TYR A 109 24.06 10.69 14.25
CA TYR A 109 23.98 9.86 13.03
C TYR A 109 25.22 10.07 12.16
N ASP A 110 25.62 9.04 11.43
CA ASP A 110 26.68 9.16 10.42
C ASP A 110 26.27 10.11 9.28
N ARG A 111 27.22 10.86 8.74
CA ARG A 111 26.96 11.84 7.66
C ARG A 111 26.41 11.15 6.41
N ALA A 112 26.98 10.02 5.99
CA ALA A 112 26.50 9.31 4.81
C ALA A 112 25.08 8.79 5.02
N PHE A 113 24.75 8.33 6.22
CA PHE A 113 23.38 7.95 6.58
C PHE A 113 22.40 9.13 6.51
N ALA A 114 22.79 10.29 7.05
CA ALA A 114 21.97 11.50 7.04
C ALA A 114 21.74 12.03 5.62
N GLU A 115 22.76 12.01 4.77
CA GLU A 115 22.64 12.42 3.36
C GLU A 115 21.78 11.46 2.54
N ASN A 116 21.92 10.15 2.77
CA ASN A 116 21.06 9.15 2.14
C ASN A 116 19.60 9.29 2.58
N THR A 117 19.37 9.54 3.88
CA THR A 117 18.03 9.82 4.42
C THR A 117 17.43 11.04 3.75
N PHE A 118 18.21 12.12 3.58
CA PHE A 118 17.74 13.30 2.87
C PHE A 118 17.40 13.01 1.40
N SER A 119 18.22 12.25 0.68
CA SER A 119 17.94 11.89 -0.72
C SER A 119 16.65 11.08 -0.86
N GLN A 120 16.38 10.16 0.08
CA GLN A 120 15.11 9.43 0.14
C GLN A 120 13.94 10.37 0.42
N LEU A 121 14.10 11.32 1.34
CA LEU A 121 13.09 12.34 1.64
C LEU A 121 12.85 13.28 0.44
N GLU A 122 13.89 13.67 -0.30
CA GLU A 122 13.76 14.55 -1.47
C GLU A 122 12.84 13.95 -2.55
N GLY A 123 13.00 12.66 -2.84
CA GLY A 123 12.11 11.94 -3.75
C GLY A 123 10.65 11.90 -3.25
N PHE A 124 10.47 11.86 -1.94
CA PHE A 124 9.19 11.62 -1.28
C PHE A 124 8.11 12.65 -1.58
N GLY A 125 8.46 13.89 -1.91
CA GLY A 125 7.49 14.90 -2.31
C GLY A 125 6.66 14.50 -3.53
N SER A 126 7.25 13.68 -4.40
CA SER A 126 6.61 13.20 -5.62
C SER A 126 5.81 11.90 -5.46
N TYR A 127 5.98 11.18 -4.35
CA TYR A 127 5.39 9.84 -4.19
C TYR A 127 4.95 9.42 -2.79
N GLY A 128 5.21 10.23 -1.77
CA GLY A 128 4.81 9.96 -0.40
C GLY A 128 3.30 9.81 -0.34
N PHE A 129 2.83 8.71 0.24
CA PHE A 129 1.42 8.42 0.36
C PHE A 129 0.94 8.60 1.79
N PRO A 130 -0.26 9.16 2.03
CA PRO A 130 -0.79 9.24 3.38
C PRO A 130 -1.08 7.84 3.95
N GLU A 131 -0.54 7.53 5.13
CA GLU A 131 -0.72 6.21 5.77
C GLU A 131 -2.20 5.91 6.03
N SER A 132 -2.94 6.91 6.50
CA SER A 132 -4.38 6.82 6.76
C SER A 132 -5.19 6.44 5.51
N HIS A 133 -4.82 7.02 4.36
CA HIS A 133 -5.46 6.72 3.08
C HIS A 133 -5.05 5.34 2.54
N ALA A 134 -3.81 4.89 2.76
CA ALA A 134 -3.45 3.50 2.49
C ALA A 134 -4.25 2.52 3.35
N ALA A 135 -4.44 2.83 4.63
CA ALA A 135 -5.17 1.96 5.54
C ALA A 135 -6.63 1.80 5.13
N SER A 136 -7.29 2.86 4.67
CA SER A 136 -8.69 2.78 4.21
C SER A 136 -8.84 1.91 2.95
N PHE A 137 -7.95 2.05 1.96
CA PHE A 137 -7.97 1.19 0.77
C PHE A 137 -7.59 -0.26 1.08
N ALA A 138 -6.63 -0.48 1.98
CA ALA A 138 -6.26 -1.82 2.44
C ALA A 138 -7.43 -2.55 3.12
N LEU A 139 -8.31 -1.83 3.81
CA LEU A 139 -9.52 -2.40 4.40
C LEU A 139 -10.47 -2.95 3.34
N ILE A 140 -10.72 -2.20 2.27
CA ILE A 140 -11.57 -2.64 1.16
C ILE A 140 -10.93 -3.86 0.48
N ALA A 141 -9.63 -3.79 0.17
CA ALA A 141 -8.91 -4.91 -0.44
C ALA A 141 -8.96 -6.17 0.43
N TYR A 142 -8.80 -6.03 1.75
CA TYR A 142 -8.92 -7.15 2.68
C TYR A 142 -10.33 -7.72 2.72
N ALA A 143 -11.35 -6.87 2.80
CA ALA A 143 -12.76 -7.30 2.80
C ALA A 143 -13.12 -8.06 1.50
N SER A 144 -12.71 -7.54 0.34
CA SER A 144 -12.90 -8.21 -0.95
C SER A 144 -12.14 -9.55 -1.02
N ALA A 145 -10.89 -9.60 -0.55
CA ALA A 145 -10.11 -10.84 -0.53
C ALA A 145 -10.70 -11.87 0.44
N TRP A 146 -11.23 -11.43 1.58
CA TRP A 146 -11.92 -12.29 2.55
C TRP A 146 -13.19 -12.89 1.93
N LEU A 147 -14.03 -12.06 1.29
CA LEU A 147 -15.22 -12.53 0.58
C LEU A 147 -14.85 -13.53 -0.52
N LYS A 148 -13.84 -13.23 -1.33
CA LYS A 148 -13.36 -14.17 -2.35
C LYS A 148 -12.85 -15.49 -1.77
N CYS A 149 -12.22 -15.46 -0.60
CA CYS A 149 -11.67 -16.66 0.04
C CYS A 149 -12.77 -17.57 0.61
N TRP A 150 -13.77 -16.98 1.27
CA TRP A 150 -14.79 -17.72 2.01
C TRP A 150 -16.11 -17.90 1.27
N HIS A 151 -16.47 -16.96 0.40
CA HIS A 151 -17.72 -16.92 -0.35
C HIS A 151 -17.46 -16.53 -1.83
N PRO A 152 -16.67 -17.32 -2.57
CA PRO A 152 -16.33 -17.01 -3.97
C PRO A 152 -17.56 -16.97 -4.89
N ASP A 153 -18.63 -17.70 -4.55
CA ASP A 153 -19.94 -17.69 -5.20
C ASP A 153 -20.63 -16.33 -5.06
N VAL A 154 -20.78 -15.83 -3.83
CA VAL A 154 -21.36 -14.51 -3.53
C VAL A 154 -20.49 -13.40 -4.14
N PHE A 155 -19.17 -13.52 -4.02
CA PHE A 155 -18.23 -12.56 -4.58
C PHE A 155 -18.35 -12.46 -6.11
N CYS A 156 -18.44 -13.60 -6.80
CA CYS A 156 -18.65 -13.64 -8.25
C CYS A 156 -19.97 -12.98 -8.66
N ALA A 157 -21.09 -13.38 -8.03
CA ALA A 157 -22.41 -12.82 -8.35
C ALA A 157 -22.47 -11.30 -8.12
N ALA A 158 -21.93 -10.82 -6.99
CA ALA A 158 -21.88 -9.40 -6.66
C ALA A 158 -21.03 -8.60 -7.67
N LEU A 159 -19.89 -9.14 -8.08
CA LEU A 159 -19.04 -8.52 -9.10
C LEU A 159 -19.73 -8.44 -10.46
N LEU A 160 -20.41 -9.51 -10.90
CA LEU A 160 -21.14 -9.50 -12.17
C LEU A 160 -22.28 -8.47 -12.17
N ASN A 161 -23.03 -8.37 -11.07
CA ASN A 161 -24.16 -7.46 -10.94
C ASN A 161 -23.74 -5.98 -10.72
N SER A 162 -22.47 -5.75 -10.40
CA SER A 162 -21.91 -4.39 -10.25
C SER A 162 -21.29 -3.83 -11.54
N GLN A 163 -21.39 -4.56 -12.66
CA GLN A 163 -20.85 -4.09 -13.94
C GLN A 163 -21.60 -2.87 -14.47
N PRO A 164 -20.90 -1.94 -15.16
CA PRO A 164 -19.48 -2.00 -15.54
C PRO A 164 -18.51 -1.57 -14.42
N MET A 165 -17.42 -2.33 -14.20
CA MET A 165 -16.41 -2.06 -13.15
C MET A 165 -15.00 -1.69 -13.66
N GLY A 166 -14.83 -1.51 -14.98
CA GLY A 166 -13.61 -0.96 -15.60
C GLY A 166 -12.34 -1.82 -15.60
N PHE A 167 -12.20 -2.79 -14.69
CA PHE A 167 -10.95 -3.57 -14.54
C PHE A 167 -11.02 -5.03 -15.01
N TYR A 168 -12.15 -5.71 -14.79
CA TYR A 168 -12.29 -7.14 -15.08
C TYR A 168 -13.49 -7.38 -15.99
N ALA A 169 -13.25 -8.08 -17.09
CA ALA A 169 -14.33 -8.50 -17.99
C ALA A 169 -15.18 -9.59 -17.31
N PRO A 170 -16.50 -9.66 -17.57
CA PRO A 170 -17.39 -10.68 -17.01
C PRO A 170 -16.86 -12.11 -17.19
N ALA A 171 -16.31 -12.44 -18.36
CA ALA A 171 -15.74 -13.76 -18.63
C ALA A 171 -14.55 -14.11 -17.72
N GLN A 172 -13.74 -13.13 -17.31
CA GLN A 172 -12.63 -13.35 -16.38
C GLN A 172 -13.14 -13.63 -14.97
N ILE A 173 -14.19 -12.93 -14.55
CA ILE A 173 -14.83 -13.13 -13.23
C ILE A 173 -15.44 -14.54 -13.16
N VAL A 174 -16.18 -14.94 -14.19
CA VAL A 174 -16.76 -16.28 -14.30
C VAL A 174 -15.68 -17.36 -14.24
N ARG A 175 -14.61 -17.21 -15.02
CA ARG A 175 -13.50 -18.16 -15.03
C ARG A 175 -12.82 -18.28 -13.66
N ASP A 176 -12.53 -17.15 -13.03
CA ASP A 176 -11.93 -17.11 -11.69
C ASP A 176 -12.82 -17.83 -10.67
N ALA A 177 -14.14 -17.62 -10.70
CA ALA A 177 -15.07 -18.33 -9.82
C ALA A 177 -15.03 -19.85 -10.03
N ILE A 178 -15.01 -20.33 -11.28
CA ILE A 178 -14.88 -21.75 -11.61
C ILE A 178 -13.56 -22.31 -11.07
N GLU A 179 -12.46 -21.59 -11.23
CA GLU A 179 -11.14 -21.97 -10.69
C GLU A 179 -11.11 -22.00 -9.14
N HIS A 180 -12.05 -21.30 -8.48
CA HIS A 180 -12.28 -21.37 -7.01
C HIS A 180 -13.33 -22.42 -6.61
N GLY A 181 -13.77 -23.26 -7.55
CA GLY A 181 -14.71 -24.35 -7.31
C GLY A 181 -16.17 -23.92 -7.19
N VAL A 182 -16.53 -22.77 -7.76
CA VAL A 182 -17.94 -22.33 -7.86
C VAL A 182 -18.59 -23.00 -9.06
N GLU A 183 -19.75 -23.63 -8.84
CA GLU A 183 -20.61 -24.09 -9.94
C GLU A 183 -21.25 -22.88 -10.61
N VAL A 184 -20.92 -22.62 -11.88
CA VAL A 184 -21.56 -21.58 -12.67
C VAL A 184 -22.55 -22.20 -13.64
N ARG A 185 -23.81 -21.79 -13.53
CA ARG A 185 -24.89 -22.25 -14.40
C ARG A 185 -25.14 -21.22 -15.51
N PRO A 186 -25.21 -21.63 -16.78
CA PRO A 186 -25.34 -20.71 -17.91
C PRO A 186 -26.68 -19.99 -17.89
N VAL A 187 -26.83 -18.96 -18.72
CA VAL A 187 -28.12 -18.28 -18.93
C VAL A 187 -29.16 -19.32 -19.38
N CYS A 188 -30.31 -19.27 -18.74
CA CYS A 188 -31.47 -20.13 -18.94
C CYS A 188 -32.76 -19.29 -19.00
N ILE A 189 -33.51 -19.42 -20.09
CA ILE A 189 -34.74 -18.65 -20.33
C ILE A 189 -35.81 -18.83 -19.24
N ASN A 190 -35.85 -20.00 -18.59
CA ASN A 190 -36.87 -20.32 -17.58
C ASN A 190 -36.43 -19.95 -16.15
N ALA A 191 -35.13 -19.78 -15.90
CA ALA A 191 -34.58 -19.65 -14.56
C ALA A 191 -33.89 -18.31 -14.28
N SER A 192 -33.27 -17.69 -15.29
CA SER A 192 -32.44 -16.49 -15.11
C SER A 192 -33.28 -15.25 -14.87
N ARG A 193 -32.64 -14.21 -14.34
CA ARG A 193 -33.20 -12.88 -14.10
C ARG A 193 -32.22 -11.85 -14.66
N TRP A 194 -32.56 -10.57 -14.59
CA TRP A 194 -31.65 -9.51 -15.00
C TRP A 194 -30.28 -9.63 -14.30
N ASP A 195 -30.30 -9.82 -12.98
CA ASP A 195 -29.11 -10.03 -12.17
C ASP A 195 -28.76 -11.52 -12.07
N CYS A 196 -27.47 -11.80 -11.91
CA CYS A 196 -27.00 -13.12 -11.53
C CYS A 196 -27.54 -13.48 -10.13
N THR A 197 -28.02 -14.71 -9.98
CA THR A 197 -28.62 -15.20 -8.73
C THR A 197 -27.83 -16.36 -8.14
N LEU A 198 -28.06 -16.63 -6.85
CA LEU A 198 -27.48 -17.77 -6.14
C LEU A 198 -28.53 -18.88 -6.04
N GLU A 199 -28.20 -20.08 -6.49
CA GLU A 199 -29.07 -21.26 -6.47
C GLU A 199 -28.48 -22.33 -5.54
N PRO A 200 -29.29 -23.02 -4.72
CA PRO A 200 -28.79 -24.11 -3.88
C PRO A 200 -28.08 -25.20 -4.68
N THR A 201 -27.07 -25.81 -4.06
CA THR A 201 -26.37 -26.99 -4.57
C THR A 201 -26.61 -28.18 -3.64
N GLY A 202 -26.02 -29.33 -3.97
CA GLY A 202 -25.97 -30.47 -3.04
C GLY A 202 -24.99 -30.27 -1.87
N ASP A 203 -24.21 -29.19 -1.89
CA ASP A 203 -23.30 -28.77 -0.82
C ASP A 203 -23.92 -27.59 -0.06
N GLU A 204 -24.21 -27.77 1.22
CA GLU A 204 -24.80 -26.71 2.06
C GLU A 204 -23.85 -25.53 2.32
N SER A 205 -22.55 -25.69 2.03
CA SER A 205 -21.57 -24.63 2.25
C SER A 205 -21.49 -23.59 1.13
N ARG A 206 -22.07 -23.87 -0.06
CA ARG A 206 -21.93 -23.04 -1.26
C ARG A 206 -23.15 -23.05 -2.18
N PHE A 207 -23.36 -21.92 -2.84
CA PHE A 207 -24.35 -21.78 -3.91
C PHE A 207 -23.72 -21.90 -5.29
N ALA A 208 -24.54 -22.29 -6.28
CA ALA A 208 -24.22 -22.13 -7.68
C ALA A 208 -24.58 -20.71 -8.12
N VAL A 209 -23.77 -20.12 -9.00
CA VAL A 209 -24.07 -18.81 -9.60
C VAL A 209 -24.82 -19.05 -10.92
N ARG A 210 -26.08 -18.59 -10.98
CA ARG A 210 -26.85 -18.51 -12.22
C ARG A 210 -26.51 -17.20 -12.92
N LEU A 211 -26.05 -17.29 -14.16
CA LEU A 211 -25.89 -16.11 -15.00
C LEU A 211 -27.25 -15.51 -15.37
N GLY A 212 -27.36 -14.18 -15.26
CA GLY A 212 -28.54 -13.41 -15.62
C GLY A 212 -28.74 -13.25 -17.12
#